data_AF-B8BUE4-F1
#
_entry.id   AF-B8BUE4-F1
#
_cell.length_a   1.000
_cell.length_b   1.000
_cell.length_c   1.000
_cell.angle_alpha   90.00
_cell.angle_beta   90.00
_cell.angle_gamma   90.00
#
_symmetry.space_group_name_H-M   'P 1'
#
loop_
_entity.id
_entity.type
_entity.pdbx_description
1 polymer ?
#
loop_
_entity_poly.entity_id
_entity_poly.type
_entity_poly.pdbx_seq_one_letter_code
_entity_poly.pdbx_strand_id
1 'polypeptide(L)'
;MYSFSFASATGVEVDTTSLPPLILEQMAAGAFRSLCQHLAARSDQVANIDIMAVGGFCRNCLSKPHVLMAHITHQWMVLEARALSNSLRDDANFASMFSGSTEETPSIIKTLDAMGYDEAAQEVYGCTYQDWKKRHQKKSSDEQLNCLAKWLVVEARKISSEISANAVVSSYFYDQQQSVIEDLDAFGYDEAALLVYGGTYPEWKKLHQKKATDEQM
;
A
#
# COMPACT_ATOMS: atom_id res chain seq x y z
N MET A 1 12.59 17.79 -3.45
CA MET A 1 12.68 18.04 -1.99
C MET A 1 11.54 18.96 -1.64
N TYR A 2 10.46 18.44 -1.06
CA TYR A 2 9.25 19.23 -0.74
C TYR A 2 9.42 19.84 0.66
N SER A 3 9.46 21.17 0.74
CA SER A 3 9.45 21.90 2.02
C SER A 3 8.01 22.20 2.40
N PHE A 4 7.56 21.65 3.54
CA PHE A 4 6.27 21.96 4.13
C PHE A 4 6.51 22.84 5.37
N SER A 5 6.14 24.11 5.30
CA SER A 5 6.11 24.99 6.47
C SER A 5 4.73 24.91 7.12
N PHE A 6 4.67 24.35 8.33
CA PHE A 6 3.47 24.37 9.15
C PHE A 6 3.57 25.51 10.17
N ALA A 7 2.60 26.41 10.16
CA ALA A 7 2.47 27.42 11.20
C ALA A 7 2.11 26.74 12.53
N SER A 8 3.05 26.72 13.48
CA SER A 8 2.83 26.19 14.83
C SER A 8 1.94 27.12 15.66
N ALA A 9 1.01 26.55 16.43
CA ALA A 9 0.19 27.27 17.42
C ALA A 9 1.01 27.94 18.54
N THR A 10 2.32 27.66 18.65
CA THR A 10 3.21 28.23 19.66
C THR A 10 4.09 29.37 19.13
N GLY A 11 3.95 29.79 17.87
CA GLY A 11 4.79 30.84 17.27
C GLY A 11 6.25 30.45 17.02
N VAL A 12 6.60 29.17 17.24
CA VAL A 12 7.91 28.62 16.89
C VAL A 12 7.84 28.12 15.44
N GLU A 13 8.64 28.70 14.55
CA GLU A 13 8.87 28.10 13.22
C GLU A 13 9.52 26.73 13.39
N VAL A 14 8.78 25.67 13.03
CA VAL A 14 9.30 24.30 13.07
C VAL A 14 9.99 24.02 11.74
N ASP A 15 11.30 24.24 11.70
CA ASP A 15 12.13 23.82 10.56
C ASP A 15 12.52 22.34 10.73
N THR A 16 11.76 21.46 10.09
CA THR A 16 12.04 20.01 10.08
C THR A 16 13.32 19.65 9.31
N THR A 17 13.86 20.57 8.49
CA THR A 17 15.12 20.32 7.74
C THR A 17 16.36 20.42 8.63
N SER A 18 16.22 21.01 9.82
CA SER A 18 17.28 21.12 10.83
C SER A 18 17.43 19.89 11.72
N LEU A 19 16.47 18.96 11.69
CA LEU A 19 16.49 17.77 12.54
C LEU A 19 17.49 16.72 12.03
N PRO A 20 18.27 16.08 12.91
CA PRO A 20 19.10 14.93 12.55
C PRO A 20 18.27 13.82 11.87
N PRO A 21 18.79 13.17 10.81
CA PRO A 21 18.07 12.10 10.10
C PRO A 21 17.55 10.99 11.01
N LEU A 22 18.34 10.59 12.01
CA LEU A 22 17.96 9.57 13.00
C LEU A 22 16.68 9.94 13.79
N ILE A 23 16.49 11.23 14.10
CA ILE A 23 15.29 11.69 14.81
C ILE A 23 14.08 11.62 13.89
N LEU A 24 14.23 12.02 12.63
CA LEU A 24 13.17 11.93 11.62
C LEU A 24 12.77 10.47 11.37
N GLU A 25 13.74 9.56 11.26
CA GLU A 25 13.50 8.12 11.15
C GLU A 25 12.76 7.56 12.36
N GLN A 26 13.17 7.92 13.59
CA GLN A 26 12.50 7.46 14.81
C GLN A 26 11.08 8.00 14.93
N MET A 27 10.85 9.25 14.54
CA MET A 27 9.52 9.86 14.48
C MET A 27 8.63 9.17 13.44
N ALA A 28 9.16 8.92 12.24
CA ALA A 28 8.44 8.21 11.17
C ALA A 28 8.08 6.79 11.59
N ALA A 29 9.03 6.05 12.18
CA ALA A 29 8.79 4.71 12.72
C ALA A 29 7.75 4.72 13.85
N GLY A 30 7.77 5.73 14.73
CA GLY A 30 6.76 5.92 15.77
C GLY A 30 5.37 6.20 15.21
N ALA A 31 5.26 7.08 14.21
CA ALA A 31 4.01 7.37 13.52
C ALA A 31 3.46 6.13 12.80
N PHE A 32 4.32 5.35 12.15
CA PHE A 32 3.94 4.11 11.48
C PHE A 32 3.42 3.04 12.47
N ARG A 33 4.10 2.84 13.60
CA ARG A 33 3.62 1.95 14.67
C ARG A 33 2.25 2.39 15.20
N SER A 34 2.08 3.69 15.44
CA SER A 34 0.80 4.25 15.88
C SER A 34 -0.31 4.03 14.85
N LEU A 35 -0.01 4.19 13.55
CA LEU A 35 -0.94 3.88 12.47
C LEU A 35 -1.34 2.40 12.47
N CYS A 36 -0.38 1.48 12.56
CA CYS A 36 -0.65 0.04 12.61
C CYS A 36 -1.57 -0.32 13.80
N GLN A 37 -1.25 0.19 14.99
CA GLN A 37 -2.09 0.02 16.19
C GLN A 37 -3.50 0.59 16.00
N HIS A 38 -3.61 1.78 15.41
CA HIS A 38 -4.89 2.43 15.14
C HIS A 38 -5.77 1.61 14.19
N LEU A 39 -5.15 1.07 13.13
CA LEU A 39 -5.82 0.23 12.12
C LEU A 39 -6.20 -1.15 12.66
N ALA A 40 -5.34 -1.75 13.50
CA ALA A 40 -5.59 -3.03 14.15
C ALA A 40 -6.76 -2.93 15.13
N ALA A 41 -6.78 -1.89 15.97
CA ALA A 41 -7.85 -1.65 16.96
C ALA A 41 -9.24 -1.43 16.31
N ARG A 42 -9.30 -1.06 15.03
CA ARG A 42 -10.53 -0.81 14.27
C ARG A 42 -10.84 -1.89 13.23
N SER A 43 -10.27 -3.09 13.39
CA SER A 43 -10.47 -4.21 12.47
C SER A 43 -11.95 -4.58 12.28
N ASP A 44 -12.77 -4.45 13.32
CA ASP A 44 -14.21 -4.76 13.27
C ASP A 44 -15.06 -3.66 12.62
N GLN A 45 -14.56 -2.42 12.64
CA GLN A 45 -15.33 -1.23 12.25
C GLN A 45 -15.03 -0.81 10.80
N VAL A 46 -13.81 -1.04 10.33
CA VAL A 46 -13.35 -0.56 9.02
C VAL A 46 -12.75 -1.72 8.24
N ALA A 47 -13.42 -2.16 7.17
CA ALA A 47 -12.91 -3.24 6.33
C ALA A 47 -11.77 -2.73 5.43
N ASN A 48 -10.88 -3.62 5.00
CA ASN A 48 -9.78 -3.25 4.08
C ASN A 48 -10.28 -2.61 2.78
N ILE A 49 -11.43 -3.05 2.27
CA ILE A 49 -12.02 -2.50 1.04
C ILE A 49 -12.45 -1.04 1.20
N ASP A 50 -12.92 -0.65 2.39
CA ASP A 50 -13.31 0.73 2.66
C ASP A 50 -12.08 1.65 2.70
N ILE A 51 -10.98 1.16 3.30
CA ILE A 51 -9.70 1.89 3.30
C ILE A 51 -9.18 2.00 1.86
N MET A 52 -9.23 0.94 1.07
CA MET A 52 -8.82 0.98 -0.34
C MET A 52 -9.63 2.01 -1.13
N ALA A 53 -10.96 2.01 -0.98
CA ALA A 53 -11.84 2.87 -1.75
C ALA A 53 -11.62 4.37 -1.45
N VAL A 54 -11.29 4.71 -0.20
CA VAL A 54 -11.09 6.11 0.22
C VAL A 54 -9.63 6.55 0.13
N GLY A 55 -8.71 5.71 0.57
CA GLY A 55 -7.30 6.05 0.74
C GLY A 55 -6.37 5.51 -0.34
N GLY A 56 -6.84 4.62 -1.22
CA GLY A 56 -6.00 3.97 -2.23
C GLY A 56 -5.00 2.94 -1.66
N PHE A 57 -5.09 2.63 -0.36
CA PHE A 57 -4.30 1.58 0.29
C PHE A 57 -5.14 0.87 1.35
N CYS A 58 -4.65 -0.24 1.88
CA CYS A 58 -5.24 -0.89 3.04
C CYS A 58 -4.18 -1.57 3.90
N ARG A 59 -4.58 -2.24 4.97
CA ARG A 59 -3.68 -2.99 5.86
C ARG A 59 -2.83 -4.02 5.10
N ASN A 60 -3.38 -4.66 4.07
CA ASN A 60 -2.62 -5.58 3.21
C ASN A 60 -1.54 -4.85 2.40
N CYS A 61 -1.75 -3.60 1.98
CA CYS A 61 -0.72 -2.81 1.30
C CYS A 61 0.46 -2.49 2.24
N LEU A 62 0.21 -2.40 3.55
CA LEU A 62 1.25 -2.19 4.56
C LEU A 62 2.05 -3.47 4.86
N SER A 63 1.49 -4.66 4.58
CA SER A 63 2.06 -5.97 4.97
C SER A 63 2.49 -6.87 3.80
N LYS A 64 1.92 -6.72 2.59
CA LYS A 64 2.11 -7.66 1.46
C LYS A 64 2.84 -7.06 0.26
N PRO A 65 3.66 -7.84 -0.46
CA PRO A 65 3.99 -7.58 -1.85
C PRO A 65 2.88 -8.09 -2.79
N HIS A 66 2.29 -7.21 -3.60
CA HIS A 66 1.58 -7.62 -4.83
C HIS A 66 2.51 -7.38 -6.01
N VAL A 67 2.90 -8.48 -6.66
CA VAL A 67 3.87 -8.52 -7.77
C VAL A 67 3.37 -7.75 -9.01
N LEU A 68 2.07 -7.46 -9.10
CA LEU A 68 1.49 -6.79 -10.27
C LEU A 68 1.67 -5.27 -10.28
N MET A 69 1.94 -4.63 -9.13
CA MET A 69 1.96 -3.16 -8.98
C MET A 69 3.17 -2.66 -8.22
N ALA A 70 4.33 -3.29 -8.42
CA ALA A 70 5.59 -2.96 -7.74
C ALA A 70 6.08 -1.53 -8.01
N HIS A 71 5.57 -0.85 -9.04
CA HIS A 71 5.99 0.51 -9.39
C HIS A 71 5.13 1.64 -8.79
N ILE A 72 3.98 1.35 -8.17
CA ILE A 72 2.96 2.38 -7.90
C ILE A 72 2.53 2.44 -6.42
N THR A 73 2.75 1.38 -5.65
CA THR A 73 2.55 1.42 -4.19
C THR A 73 3.88 1.25 -3.48
N HIS A 74 4.35 2.31 -2.84
CA HIS A 74 5.42 2.18 -1.85
C HIS A 74 4.97 1.12 -0.83
N GLN A 75 5.76 0.06 -0.72
CA GLN A 75 5.53 -1.20 0.00
C GLN A 75 6.56 -1.27 1.14
N TRP A 76 6.13 -1.46 2.40
CA TRP A 76 6.90 -0.90 3.51
C TRP A 76 7.66 -1.93 4.34
N MET A 77 7.08 -3.04 4.83
CA MET A 77 7.85 -3.88 5.79
C MET A 77 8.68 -4.99 5.15
N VAL A 78 8.10 -5.84 4.30
CA VAL A 78 8.86 -6.96 3.71
C VAL A 78 9.95 -6.45 2.76
N LEU A 79 9.65 -5.44 1.94
CA LEU A 79 10.65 -4.88 1.03
C LEU A 79 11.73 -4.10 1.77
N GLU A 80 11.39 -3.34 2.81
CA GLU A 80 12.40 -2.66 3.62
C GLU A 80 13.30 -3.65 4.35
N ALA A 81 12.74 -4.77 4.86
CA ALA A 81 13.55 -5.84 5.42
C ALA A 81 14.54 -6.42 4.40
N ARG A 82 14.13 -6.56 3.12
CA ARG A 82 15.06 -6.97 2.03
C ARG A 82 16.08 -5.89 1.68
N ALA A 83 15.66 -4.63 1.62
CA ALA A 83 16.56 -3.52 1.35
C ALA A 83 17.64 -3.43 2.45
N LEU A 84 17.23 -3.46 3.72
CA LEU A 84 18.13 -3.51 4.87
C LEU A 84 19.03 -4.75 4.85
N SER A 85 18.50 -5.93 4.53
CA SER A 85 19.30 -7.15 4.38
C SER A 85 20.40 -6.98 3.32
N ASN A 86 20.08 -6.38 2.18
CA ASN A 86 21.06 -6.08 1.13
C ASN A 86 22.08 -5.03 1.59
N SER A 87 21.64 -3.91 2.18
CA SER A 87 22.54 -2.87 2.68
C SER A 87 23.51 -3.39 3.75
N LEU A 88 23.07 -4.29 4.62
CA LEU A 88 23.95 -4.94 5.62
C LEU A 88 24.99 -5.89 4.98
N ARG A 89 24.71 -6.43 3.80
CA ARG A 89 25.65 -7.28 3.04
C ARG A 89 26.65 -6.43 2.26
N ASP A 90 26.21 -5.29 1.73
CA ASP A 90 26.97 -4.48 0.80
C ASP A 90 27.87 -3.43 1.48
N ASP A 91 27.49 -2.95 2.68
CA ASP A 91 28.23 -1.92 3.40
C ASP A 91 28.65 -2.37 4.81
N ALA A 92 29.95 -2.66 4.97
CA ALA A 92 30.54 -3.09 6.23
C ALA A 92 30.52 -2.00 7.32
N ASN A 93 30.56 -0.71 6.94
CA ASN A 93 30.46 0.40 7.89
C ASN A 93 29.02 0.54 8.39
N PHE A 94 28.04 0.42 7.48
CA PHE A 94 26.63 0.38 7.85
C PHE A 94 26.33 -0.82 8.77
N ALA A 95 26.86 -2.00 8.45
CA ALA A 95 26.73 -3.18 9.29
C ALA A 95 27.31 -2.97 10.70
N SER A 96 28.53 -2.42 10.80
CA SER A 96 29.16 -2.13 12.10
C SER A 96 28.39 -1.10 12.93
N MET A 97 27.80 -0.10 12.29
CA MET A 97 27.04 0.96 12.97
C MET A 97 25.65 0.48 13.40
N PHE A 98 24.98 -0.33 12.57
CA PHE A 98 23.59 -0.73 12.77
C PHE A 98 23.45 -1.95 13.70
N SER A 99 24.35 -2.93 13.58
CA SER A 99 24.28 -4.17 14.39
C SER A 99 25.10 -4.12 15.68
N GLY A 100 25.85 -3.04 15.93
CA GLY A 100 26.70 -2.89 17.12
C GLY A 100 27.93 -3.82 17.17
N SER A 101 27.90 -4.96 16.46
CA SER A 101 29.03 -5.86 16.25
C SER A 101 28.92 -6.61 14.92
N THR A 102 30.05 -6.85 14.25
CA THR A 102 30.11 -7.60 12.99
C THR A 102 29.77 -9.09 13.13
N GLU A 103 29.78 -9.63 14.36
CA GLU A 103 29.46 -11.03 14.65
C GLU A 103 27.94 -11.31 14.60
N GLU A 104 27.11 -10.31 14.91
CA GLU A 104 25.64 -10.45 14.92
C GLU A 104 25.01 -10.20 13.54
N THR A 105 25.71 -9.51 12.65
CA THR A 105 25.21 -9.14 11.31
C THR A 105 24.66 -10.33 10.51
N PRO A 106 25.32 -11.51 10.44
CA PRO A 106 24.79 -12.67 9.70
C PRO A 106 23.45 -13.20 10.26
N SER A 107 23.25 -13.14 11.57
CA SER A 107 22.00 -13.56 12.23
C SER A 107 20.87 -12.58 11.93
N ILE A 108 21.17 -11.28 11.94
CA ILE A 108 20.22 -10.22 11.58
C ILE A 108 19.79 -10.36 10.12
N ILE A 109 20.75 -10.51 9.19
CA ILE A 109 20.48 -10.76 7.76
C ILE A 109 19.57 -11.96 7.59
N LYS A 110 19.87 -13.09 8.23
CA LYS A 110 19.04 -14.30 8.17
C LYS A 110 17.61 -14.05 8.66
N THR A 111 17.44 -13.23 9.69
CA THR A 111 16.12 -12.89 10.25
C THR A 111 15.34 -11.99 9.30
N LEU A 112 15.96 -10.93 8.77
CA LEU A 112 15.39 -10.06 7.74
C LEU A 112 15.03 -10.86 6.48
N ASP A 113 15.85 -11.85 6.13
CA ASP A 113 15.60 -12.71 5.00
C ASP A 113 14.50 -13.74 5.23
N ALA A 114 14.20 -14.05 6.48
CA ALA A 114 13.09 -14.93 6.85
C ALA A 114 11.77 -14.16 6.96
N MET A 115 11.80 -12.82 7.09
CA MET A 115 10.57 -12.02 7.14
C MET A 115 9.75 -12.21 5.87
N GLY A 116 8.58 -12.80 6.06
CA GLY A 116 7.58 -13.03 5.05
C GLY A 116 6.30 -12.24 5.35
N TYR A 117 5.25 -12.63 4.64
CA TYR A 117 3.96 -11.97 4.75
C TYR A 117 3.30 -12.14 6.12
N ASP A 118 3.43 -13.32 6.72
CA ASP A 118 2.74 -13.62 7.98
C ASP A 118 3.36 -12.84 9.15
N GLU A 119 4.68 -12.65 9.16
CA GLU A 119 5.39 -11.82 10.13
C GLU A 119 5.00 -10.34 9.96
N ALA A 120 4.99 -9.83 8.74
CA ALA A 120 4.55 -8.46 8.46
C ALA A 120 3.06 -8.26 8.80
N ALA A 121 2.22 -9.28 8.59
CA ALA A 121 0.82 -9.23 8.97
C ALA A 121 0.65 -9.16 10.49
N GLN A 122 1.46 -9.86 11.29
CA GLN A 122 1.41 -9.76 12.74
C GLN A 122 1.65 -8.34 13.23
N GLU A 123 2.58 -7.62 12.62
CA GLU A 123 2.85 -6.22 12.96
C GLU A 123 1.69 -5.28 12.57
N VAL A 124 1.08 -5.47 11.39
CA VAL A 124 -0.01 -4.60 10.92
C VAL A 124 -1.36 -4.91 11.58
N TYR A 125 -1.65 -6.20 11.80
CA TYR A 125 -2.95 -6.67 12.29
C TYR A 125 -2.95 -7.04 13.77
N GLY A 126 -1.79 -7.09 14.42
CA GLY A 126 -1.62 -7.63 15.79
C GLY A 126 -1.81 -9.15 15.90
N CYS A 127 -2.02 -9.85 14.79
CA CYS A 127 -2.17 -11.30 14.70
C CYS A 127 -1.87 -11.79 13.28
N THR A 128 -1.81 -13.12 13.08
CA THR A 128 -1.61 -13.66 11.73
C THR A 128 -2.75 -13.25 10.80
N TYR A 129 -2.46 -13.10 9.50
CA TYR A 129 -3.49 -12.77 8.52
C TYR A 129 -4.63 -13.81 8.51
N GLN A 130 -4.30 -15.10 8.69
CA GLN A 130 -5.30 -16.17 8.72
C GLN A 130 -6.25 -16.04 9.91
N ASP A 131 -5.73 -15.68 11.09
CA ASP A 131 -6.54 -15.47 12.28
C ASP A 131 -7.40 -14.23 12.15
N TRP A 132 -6.84 -13.14 11.63
CA TRP A 132 -7.59 -11.93 11.33
C TRP A 132 -8.73 -12.23 10.35
N LYS A 133 -8.43 -12.97 9.27
CA LYS A 133 -9.40 -13.34 8.23
C LYS A 133 -10.58 -14.11 8.82
N LYS A 134 -10.31 -15.08 9.71
CA LYS A 134 -11.36 -15.87 10.38
C LYS A 134 -12.25 -15.02 11.28
N ARG A 135 -11.69 -14.03 11.98
CA ARG A 135 -12.42 -13.21 12.95
C ARG A 135 -13.16 -12.03 12.32
N HIS A 136 -12.58 -11.43 11.27
CA HIS A 136 -13.00 -10.12 10.79
C HIS A 136 -13.38 -10.06 9.31
N GLN A 137 -12.99 -11.05 8.48
CA GLN A 137 -13.28 -10.97 7.05
C GLN A 137 -14.75 -11.28 6.77
N LYS A 138 -15.52 -10.21 6.57
CA LYS A 138 -16.87 -10.28 6.00
C LYS A 138 -16.78 -10.26 4.47
N LYS A 139 -17.76 -10.88 3.82
CA LYS A 139 -17.95 -10.72 2.37
C LYS A 139 -18.23 -9.23 2.10
N SER A 140 -17.48 -8.62 1.18
CA SER A 140 -17.71 -7.24 0.78
C SER A 140 -19.12 -7.07 0.21
N SER A 141 -19.77 -5.95 0.51
CA SER A 141 -21.06 -5.59 -0.08
C SER A 141 -20.92 -5.16 -1.54
N ASP A 142 -22.04 -5.19 -2.26
CA ASP A 142 -22.16 -4.75 -3.65
C ASP A 142 -21.68 -3.30 -3.80
N GLU A 143 -22.09 -2.40 -2.91
CA GLU A 143 -21.62 -1.01 -2.86
C GLU A 143 -20.10 -0.91 -2.68
N GLN A 144 -19.49 -1.71 -1.80
CA GLN A 144 -18.05 -1.66 -1.56
C GLN A 144 -17.25 -2.11 -2.78
N LEU A 145 -17.70 -3.18 -3.45
CA LEU A 145 -17.09 -3.66 -4.69
C LEU A 145 -17.25 -2.63 -5.82
N ASN A 146 -18.41 -1.96 -5.89
CA ASN A 146 -18.66 -0.93 -6.89
C ASN A 146 -17.76 0.30 -6.68
N CYS A 147 -17.59 0.73 -5.43
CA CYS A 147 -16.66 1.81 -5.08
C CYS A 147 -15.21 1.45 -5.46
N LEU A 148 -14.79 0.21 -5.22
CA LEU A 148 -13.46 -0.26 -5.64
C LEU A 148 -13.29 -0.25 -7.16
N ALA A 149 -14.30 -0.73 -7.91
CA ALA A 149 -14.26 -0.70 -9.37
C ALA A 149 -14.15 0.74 -9.91
N LYS A 150 -14.93 1.68 -9.35
CA LYS A 150 -14.81 3.11 -9.73
C LYS A 150 -13.45 3.70 -9.38
N TRP A 151 -12.90 3.34 -8.22
CA TRP A 151 -11.58 3.79 -7.81
C TRP A 151 -10.49 3.32 -8.78
N LEU A 152 -10.53 2.06 -9.23
CA LEU A 152 -9.57 1.52 -10.20
C LEU A 152 -9.55 2.32 -11.52
N VAL A 153 -10.72 2.76 -11.99
CA VAL A 153 -10.81 3.61 -13.18
C VAL A 153 -10.09 4.95 -12.95
N VAL A 154 -10.36 5.60 -11.82
CA VAL A 154 -9.72 6.89 -11.48
C VAL A 154 -8.21 6.72 -11.33
N GLU A 155 -7.75 5.65 -10.68
CA GLU A 155 -6.33 5.39 -10.49
C GLU A 155 -5.63 5.10 -11.83
N ALA A 156 -6.26 4.35 -12.74
CA ALA A 156 -5.72 4.15 -14.09
C ALA A 156 -5.49 5.47 -14.83
N ARG A 157 -6.40 6.45 -14.71
CA ARG A 157 -6.24 7.79 -15.28
C ARG A 157 -5.11 8.58 -14.65
N LYS A 158 -4.97 8.47 -13.33
CA LYS A 158 -3.90 9.12 -12.61
C LYS A 158 -2.54 8.59 -13.06
N ILE A 159 -2.41 7.27 -13.18
CA ILE A 159 -1.19 6.61 -13.68
C ILE A 159 -0.91 7.03 -15.13
N SER A 160 -1.93 7.01 -16.00
CA SER A 160 -1.81 7.51 -17.38
C SER A 160 -1.25 8.94 -17.43
N SER A 161 -1.79 9.83 -16.59
CA SER A 161 -1.33 11.22 -16.48
C SER A 161 0.10 11.32 -15.93
N GLU A 162 0.48 10.51 -14.96
CA GLU A 162 1.84 10.51 -14.39
C GLU A 162 2.88 9.98 -15.37
N ILE A 163 2.56 8.91 -16.12
CA ILE A 163 3.42 8.38 -17.18
C ILE A 163 3.56 9.41 -18.29
N SER A 164 2.46 10.05 -18.71
CA SER A 164 2.47 11.10 -19.73
C SER A 164 3.32 12.31 -19.29
N ALA A 165 3.23 12.73 -18.04
CA ALA A 165 3.99 13.86 -17.49
C ALA A 165 5.49 13.55 -17.32
N ASN A 166 5.83 12.30 -17.01
CA ASN A 166 7.21 11.83 -16.82
C ASN A 166 7.80 11.16 -18.06
N ALA A 167 7.10 11.18 -19.19
CA ALA A 167 7.54 10.55 -20.43
C ALA A 167 8.89 11.13 -20.85
N VAL A 168 9.95 10.35 -20.65
CA VAL A 168 11.28 10.69 -21.14
C VAL A 168 11.23 10.61 -22.65
N VAL A 169 11.68 11.67 -23.35
CA VAL A 169 11.82 11.72 -24.82
C VAL A 169 12.98 10.83 -25.28
N SER A 170 13.06 9.60 -24.78
CA SER A 170 13.99 8.58 -25.23
C SER A 170 13.23 7.68 -26.20
N SER A 171 13.64 7.69 -27.47
CA SER A 171 13.00 6.96 -28.57
C SER A 171 12.96 5.44 -28.38
N TYR A 172 13.69 4.90 -27.40
CA TYR A 172 13.84 3.47 -27.20
C TYR A 172 12.64 2.80 -26.49
N PHE A 173 11.83 3.56 -25.75
CA PHE A 173 10.66 3.04 -25.02
C PHE A 173 9.36 3.81 -25.28
N TYR A 174 9.40 4.83 -26.15
CA TYR A 174 8.29 5.74 -26.39
C TYR A 174 7.02 5.00 -26.87
N ASP A 175 7.14 4.08 -27.84
CA ASP A 175 5.99 3.34 -28.38
C ASP A 175 5.36 2.41 -27.34
N GLN A 176 6.16 1.80 -26.47
CA GLN A 176 5.65 0.99 -25.36
C GLN A 176 4.93 1.86 -24.32
N GLN A 177 5.48 3.03 -24.00
CA GLN A 177 4.82 3.97 -23.08
C GLN A 177 3.50 4.47 -23.64
N GLN A 178 3.44 4.79 -24.94
CA GLN A 178 2.25 5.27 -25.60
C GLN A 178 1.14 4.20 -25.63
N SER A 179 1.49 2.95 -25.94
CA SER A 179 0.55 1.82 -25.87
C SER A 179 -0.01 1.64 -24.45
N VAL A 180 0.82 1.77 -23.42
CA VAL A 180 0.37 1.67 -22.01
C VAL A 180 -0.54 2.83 -21.64
N ILE A 181 -0.24 4.06 -22.07
CA ILE A 181 -1.10 5.22 -21.87
C ILE A 181 -2.46 4.99 -22.54
N GLU A 182 -2.47 4.52 -23.78
CA GLU A 182 -3.71 4.22 -24.53
C GLU A 182 -4.55 3.13 -23.83
N ASP A 183 -3.92 2.06 -23.33
CA ASP A 183 -4.62 1.01 -22.58
C ASP A 183 -5.19 1.54 -21.25
N LEU A 184 -4.42 2.34 -20.51
CA LEU A 184 -4.88 2.98 -19.26
C LEU A 184 -5.98 4.02 -19.54
N ASP A 185 -5.92 4.70 -20.68
CA ASP A 185 -6.93 5.64 -21.13
C ASP A 185 -8.16 4.96 -21.76
N ALA A 186 -8.05 3.71 -22.17
CA ALA A 186 -9.19 2.89 -22.55
C ALA A 186 -9.82 2.22 -21.33
N PHE A 187 -9.05 2.02 -20.25
CA PHE A 187 -9.51 1.36 -19.03
C PHE A 187 -10.73 2.06 -18.43
N GLY A 188 -11.87 1.37 -18.48
CA GLY A 188 -13.18 1.84 -18.08
C GLY A 188 -13.78 0.99 -16.98
N TYR A 189 -15.06 1.24 -16.72
CA TYR A 189 -15.76 0.55 -15.64
C TYR A 189 -15.93 -0.94 -15.88
N ASP A 190 -16.07 -1.38 -17.14
CA ASP A 190 -16.27 -2.79 -17.47
C ASP A 190 -15.00 -3.61 -17.24
N GLU A 191 -13.83 -3.07 -17.57
CA GLU A 191 -12.53 -3.68 -17.27
C GLU A 191 -12.29 -3.73 -15.76
N ALA A 192 -12.60 -2.64 -15.05
CA ALA A 192 -12.53 -2.59 -13.60
C ALA A 192 -13.50 -3.60 -12.94
N ALA A 193 -14.71 -3.72 -13.48
CA ALA A 193 -15.71 -4.68 -13.02
C ALA A 193 -15.23 -6.12 -13.24
N LEU A 194 -14.61 -6.43 -14.38
CA LEU A 194 -14.03 -7.75 -14.63
C LEU A 194 -12.99 -8.11 -13.56
N LEU A 195 -12.12 -7.17 -13.18
CA LEU A 195 -11.10 -7.41 -12.13
C LEU A 195 -11.70 -7.58 -10.73
N VAL A 196 -12.75 -6.83 -10.40
CA VAL A 196 -13.35 -6.84 -9.05
C VAL A 196 -14.37 -7.97 -8.86
N TYR A 197 -15.18 -8.24 -9.89
CA TYR A 197 -16.30 -9.18 -9.84
C TYR A 197 -16.03 -10.51 -10.56
N GLY A 198 -14.98 -10.60 -11.39
CA GLY A 198 -14.71 -11.76 -12.23
C GLY A 198 -15.62 -11.88 -13.45
N GLY A 199 -16.35 -10.82 -13.81
CA GLY A 199 -17.29 -10.76 -14.93
C GLY A 199 -17.88 -9.35 -15.06
N THR A 200 -18.83 -9.14 -15.99
CA THR A 200 -19.46 -7.82 -16.13
C THR A 200 -20.37 -7.52 -14.93
N TYR A 201 -20.50 -6.25 -14.56
CA TYR A 201 -21.37 -5.86 -13.43
C TYR A 201 -22.85 -6.30 -13.61
N PRO A 202 -23.46 -6.21 -14.82
CA PRO A 202 -24.82 -6.72 -15.04
C PRO A 202 -24.96 -8.23 -14.83
N GLU A 203 -24.00 -9.04 -15.27
CA GLU A 203 -24.00 -10.49 -15.07
C GLU A 203 -23.85 -10.85 -13.59
N TRP A 204 -22.93 -10.18 -12.91
CA TRP A 204 -22.71 -10.36 -11.48
C TRP A 204 -23.94 -9.96 -10.66
N LYS A 205 -24.55 -8.80 -10.95
CA LYS A 205 -25.77 -8.31 -10.31
C LYS A 205 -26.93 -9.29 -10.46
N LYS A 206 -27.07 -9.92 -11.63
CA LYS A 206 -28.11 -10.93 -11.88
C LYS A 206 -27.95 -12.19 -11.03
N LEU A 207 -26.71 -12.57 -10.71
CA LEU A 207 -26.40 -13.77 -9.92
C LEU A 207 -26.43 -13.52 -8.41
N HIS A 208 -26.21 -12.29 -7.96
CA HIS A 208 -25.96 -11.98 -6.55
C HIS A 208 -26.94 -11.00 -5.91
N GLN A 209 -27.63 -10.16 -6.69
CA GLN A 209 -28.56 -9.19 -6.13
C GLN A 209 -29.85 -9.88 -5.68
N LYS A 210 -30.12 -9.84 -4.36
CA LYS A 210 -31.41 -10.27 -3.83
C LYS A 210 -32.50 -9.28 -4.27
N LYS A 211 -33.71 -9.79 -4.55
CA LYS A 211 -34.87 -8.95 -4.84
C LYS A 211 -35.12 -8.02 -3.64
N ALA A 212 -35.34 -6.73 -3.91
CA ALA A 212 -35.72 -5.76 -2.88
C ALA A 212 -36.96 -6.27 -2.14
N THR A 213 -36.94 -6.20 -0.81
CA THR A 213 -38.12 -6.54 0.00
C THR A 213 -39.19 -5.47 -0.20
N ASP A 214 -40.45 -5.81 0.03
CA ASP A 214 -41.57 -4.86 -0.12
C ASP A 214 -41.45 -3.64 0.82
N GLU A 215 -40.67 -3.74 1.90
CA GLU A 215 -40.33 -2.63 2.81
C GLU A 215 -39.23 -1.69 2.26
N GLN A 216 -38.53 -2.08 1.20
CA GLN A 216 -37.46 -1.33 0.55
C GLN A 216 -37.90 -0.66 -0.78
N MET A 217 -39.15 -0.88 -1.19
CA MET A 217 -39.80 -0.25 -2.35
C MET A 217 -40.68 0.92 -1.92
#